data_AF-K1TYV6-F1
#
_entry.id   AF-K1TYV6-F1
#
_cell.length_a   1.000
_cell.length_b   1.000
_cell.length_c   1.000
_cell.angle_alpha   90.00
_cell.angle_beta   90.00
_cell.angle_gamma   90.00
#
_symmetry.space_group_name_H-M   'P 1'
#
loop_
_entity.id
_entity.type
_entity.pdbx_description
1 polymer ?
#
loop_
_entity_poly.entity_id
_entity_poly.type
_entity_poly.pdbx_seq_one_letter_code
_entity_poly.pdbx_strand_id
1 'polypeptide(L)' 'MNRRFGQPRLPRGILHTLTEIRAPAPTYDAENGGQWVPGTPERIDFEGCVLPVSEDDWKTAAEGTYTANSRKIYTNGHV' A
#
# COMPACT_ATOMS: atom_id res chain seq x y z
N MET A 1 6.56 17.29 19.01
CA MET A 1 6.63 15.90 18.54
C MET A 1 5.77 15.03 19.46
N ASN A 2 4.52 14.79 19.10
CA ASN A 2 3.50 14.23 19.99
C ASN A 2 3.58 12.69 19.98
N ARG A 3 4.41 12.08 20.83
CA ARG A 3 4.45 10.62 21.01
C ARG A 3 3.27 10.20 21.88
N ARG A 4 2.21 9.67 21.26
CA ARG A 4 1.19 8.88 21.99
C ARG A 4 1.87 7.60 22.49
N PHE A 5 2.14 7.54 23.79
CA PHE A 5 2.63 6.32 24.43
C PHE A 5 1.55 5.22 24.33
N GLY A 6 1.94 4.00 23.92
CA GLY A 6 1.08 2.81 23.99
C GLY A 6 0.61 2.20 22.66
N GLN A 7 0.91 2.77 21.50
CA GLN A 7 0.62 2.09 20.22
C GLN A 7 1.82 1.25 19.77
N PRO A 8 1.63 -0.05 19.46
CA PRO A 8 2.66 -0.86 18.81
C PRO A 8 3.13 -0.17 17.53
N ARG A 9 4.44 -0.03 17.37
CA ARG A 9 5.06 0.54 16.18
C ARG A 9 6.15 -0.38 15.66
N LEU A 10 6.30 -0.38 14.34
CA LEU A 10 7.38 -1.09 13.68
C LEU A 10 8.75 -0.52 14.15
N PRO A 11 9.74 -1.40 14.40
CA PRO A 11 11.09 -0.98 14.75
C PRO A 11 11.69 -0.09 13.67
N ARG A 12 12.37 0.99 14.07
CA ARG A 12 12.93 1.97 13.12
C ARG A 12 13.99 1.37 12.19
N GLY A 13 14.70 0.33 12.62
CA GLY A 13 15.77 -0.29 11.84
C GLY A 13 15.30 -1.06 10.60
N ILE A 14 14.00 -1.34 10.48
CA ILE A 14 13.42 -2.05 9.33
C ILE A 14 12.50 -1.17 8.48
N LEU A 15 12.36 0.11 8.82
CA LEU A 15 11.48 1.03 8.10
C LEU A 15 12.17 1.58 6.86
N HIS A 16 11.40 1.66 5.78
CA HIS A 16 11.78 2.24 4.50
C HIS A 16 10.67 3.18 4.01
N THR A 17 11.05 4.14 3.16
CA THR A 17 10.09 4.92 2.39
C THR A 17 9.51 4.05 1.29
N LEU A 18 8.19 3.87 1.30
CA LEU A 18 7.42 3.20 0.26
C LEU A 18 6.51 4.22 -0.42
N THR A 19 6.23 4.02 -1.71
CA THR A 19 5.34 4.90 -2.48
C THR A 19 4.07 4.15 -2.85
N GLU A 20 2.94 4.62 -2.38
CA GLU A 20 1.62 4.23 -2.89
C GLU A 20 1.35 4.95 -4.21
N ILE A 21 0.89 4.22 -5.22
CA ILE A 21 0.47 4.79 -6.50
C ILE A 21 -1.06 4.71 -6.57
N ARG A 22 -1.73 5.85 -6.45
CA ARG A 22 -3.18 5.96 -6.62
C ARG A 22 -3.48 6.35 -8.06
N ALA A 23 -3.97 5.40 -8.85
CA ALA A 23 -4.48 5.69 -10.18
C ALA A 23 -5.96 6.08 -10.05
N PRO A 24 -6.34 7.34 -10.33
CA PRO A 24 -7.76 7.69 -10.34
C PRO A 24 -8.49 6.91 -11.43
N ALA A 25 -9.78 6.66 -11.21
CA ALA A 25 -10.62 6.05 -12.24
C ALA A 25 -10.59 6.93 -13.49
N PRO A 26 -10.35 6.35 -14.68
CA PRO A 26 -10.39 7.12 -15.91
C PRO A 26 -11.80 7.68 -16.14
N THR A 27 -11.87 8.82 -16.81
CA THR A 27 -13.14 9.48 -17.11
C THR A 27 -13.37 9.55 -18.62
N TYR A 28 -14.59 9.92 -19.00
CA TYR A 28 -14.91 10.27 -20.37
C TYR A 28 -15.23 11.77 -20.44
N ASP A 29 -14.59 12.46 -21.37
CA ASP A 29 -14.84 13.88 -21.60
C ASP A 29 -16.02 14.07 -22.55
N ALA A 30 -17.20 14.33 -21.97
CA ALA A 30 -18.43 14.52 -22.73
C ALA A 30 -18.42 15.76 -23.65
N GLU A 31 -17.62 16.79 -23.33
CA GLU A 31 -17.54 18.02 -24.12
C GLU A 31 -16.64 17.85 -25.35
N ASN A 32 -15.66 16.93 -25.27
CA ASN A 32 -14.76 16.58 -26.36
C ASN A 32 -15.13 15.22 -27.00
N GLY A 33 -16.42 14.99 -27.23
CA GLY A 33 -16.91 13.83 -28.01
C GLY A 33 -16.83 12.49 -27.27
N GLY A 34 -16.77 12.49 -25.94
CA GLY A 34 -16.71 11.29 -25.12
C GLY A 34 -15.33 10.61 -25.15
N GLN A 35 -14.25 11.37 -25.37
CA GLN A 35 -12.91 10.80 -25.42
C GLN A 35 -12.51 10.23 -24.06
N TRP A 36 -11.82 9.08 -24.08
CA TRP A 36 -11.26 8.47 -22.88
C TRP A 36 -10.10 9.33 -22.35
N VAL A 37 -10.19 9.72 -21.08
CA VAL A 37 -9.16 10.53 -20.41
C VAL A 37 -8.51 9.67 -19.31
N PRO A 38 -7.20 9.35 -19.44
CA PRO A 38 -6.48 8.69 -18.37
C PRO A 38 -6.43 9.61 -17.15
N GLY A 39 -6.71 9.05 -15.97
CA GLY A 39 -6.43 9.72 -14.73
C GLY A 39 -4.91 9.90 -14.53
N THR A 40 -4.48 11.04 -14.01
CA THR A 40 -3.07 11.26 -13.61
C THR A 40 -2.81 10.53 -12.30
N PRO A 41 -1.86 9.57 -12.25
CA PRO A 41 -1.57 8.86 -11.00
C PRO A 41 -0.97 9.79 -9.95
N GLU A 42 -1.47 9.70 -8.72
CA GLU A 42 -0.89 10.33 -7.54
C GLU A 42 0.13 9.39 -6.89
N ARG A 43 1.24 9.94 -6.39
CA ARG A 43 2.28 9.20 -5.66
C ARG A 43 2.34 9.71 -4.23
N ILE A 44 2.15 8.81 -3.26
CA ILE A 44 2.11 9.15 -1.84
C ILE A 44 3.17 8.34 -1.11
N ASP A 45 4.15 9.04 -0.54
CA ASP A 45 5.22 8.40 0.22
C ASP A 45 4.82 8.18 1.68
N PHE A 46 5.13 7.00 2.21
CA PHE A 46 4.87 6.63 3.60
C PHE A 46 5.97 5.73 4.17
N GLU A 47 6.05 5.63 5.51
CA GLU A 47 6.98 4.72 6.19
C GLU A 47 6.35 3.34 6.41
N GLY A 48 7.03 2.31 5.94
CA GLY A 48 6.62 0.91 6.14
C GLY A 48 7.77 -0.06 5.95
N CYS A 49 7.47 -1.36 5.96
CA CYS A 49 8.42 -2.39 5.61
C CYS A 49 7.76 -3.47 4.75
N VAL A 50 8.59 -4.16 3.96
CA VAL A 50 8.16 -5.27 3.10
C VAL A 50 8.85 -6.53 3.61
N LEU A 51 8.06 -7.52 4.01
CA LEU A 51 8.57 -8.80 4.49
C LEU A 51 8.07 -9.95 3.61
N PRO A 52 8.85 -11.04 3.47
CA PRO A 52 8.34 -12.28 2.88
C PRO A 52 7.13 -12.78 3.66
N VAL A 53 6.17 -13.39 2.94
CA VAL A 53 5.03 -14.06 3.59
C VAL A 53 5.57 -15.27 4.35
N SER A 54 5.30 -15.32 5.66
CA SER A 54 5.66 -16.45 6.52
C SER A 54 4.59 -17.55 6.51
N GLU A 55 4.93 -18.73 7.04
CA GLU A 55 3.96 -19.82 7.25
C GLU A 55 2.84 -19.42 8.22
N ASP A 56 3.12 -18.57 9.20
CA ASP A 56 2.11 -18.05 10.13
C ASP A 56 1.15 -17.08 9.45
N ASP A 57 1.62 -16.33 8.45
CA ASP A 57 0.74 -15.48 7.63
C ASP A 57 -0.28 -16.34 6.88
N TRP A 58 0.06 -17.55 6.44
CA TRP A 58 -0.88 -18.44 5.73
C TRP A 58 -2.11 -18.82 6.57
N LYS A 59 -1.98 -18.86 7.90
CA LYS A 59 -3.08 -19.18 8.82
C LYS A 59 -4.16 -18.09 8.87
N THR A 60 -3.80 -16.87 8.50
CA THR A 60 -4.68 -15.69 8.60
C THR A 60 -4.86 -14.96 7.27
N ALA A 61 -4.25 -15.49 6.21
CA ALA A 61 -4.31 -14.90 4.89
C ALA A 61 -5.74 -14.99 4.34
N ALA A 62 -6.19 -13.94 3.65
CA ALA A 62 -7.43 -14.01 2.89
C ALA A 62 -7.34 -15.12 1.84
N GLU A 63 -8.48 -15.71 1.47
CA GLU A 63 -8.54 -16.75 0.44
C GLU A 63 -7.80 -16.32 -0.83
N GLY A 64 -6.91 -17.18 -1.33
CA GLY A 64 -6.07 -16.87 -2.48
C GLY A 64 -4.88 -17.81 -2.65
N THR A 65 -4.20 -17.71 -3.79
CA THR A 65 -2.96 -18.44 -4.04
C THR A 65 -1.77 -17.54 -3.73
N TYR A 66 -0.96 -17.93 -2.75
CA TYR A 66 0.31 -17.28 -2.44
C TYR A 66 1.45 -18.04 -3.09
N THR A 67 2.50 -17.33 -3.51
CA THR A 67 3.70 -17.92 -4.10
C THR A 67 4.89 -17.66 -3.18
N ALA A 68 6.01 -18.35 -3.42
CA ALA A 68 7.26 -18.08 -2.72
C ALA A 68 7.75 -16.61 -2.88
N ASN A 69 7.27 -15.90 -3.90
CA ASN A 69 7.60 -14.50 -4.15
C ASN A 69 6.59 -13.51 -3.56
N SER A 70 5.54 -14.00 -2.91
CA SER A 70 4.55 -13.14 -2.24
C SER A 70 5.21 -12.38 -1.07
N ARG A 71 4.86 -11.11 -0.96
CA ARG A 71 5.38 -10.19 0.06
C ARG A 71 4.22 -9.48 0.74
N LYS A 72 4.42 -9.13 2.01
CA LYS A 72 3.44 -8.40 2.82
C LYS A 72 4.03 -7.05 3.21
N ILE A 73 3.20 -6.02 3.13
CA ILE A 73 3.55 -4.66 3.51
C ILE A 73 2.99 -4.41 4.90
N TYR A 74 3.82 -3.86 5.79
CA TYR A 74 3.41 -3.42 7.11
C TYR A 74 3.63 -1.92 7.24
N THR A 75 2.68 -1.22 7.87
CA THR A 75 2.70 0.24 8.01
C THR A 75 2.38 0.64 9.44
N ASN A 76 2.77 1.85 9.84
CA ASN A 76 2.38 2.43 11.14
C ASN A 76 1.05 3.19 11.04
N GLY A 77 0.04 2.60 10.38
CA GLY A 77 -1.30 3.19 10.21
C GLY A 77 -1.52 3.97 8.92
N HIS A 78 -0.68 3.76 7.90
CA HIS A 78 -0.98 4.16 6.52
C HIS A 78 -2.01 3.19 5.95
N VAL A 79 -3.15 3.71 5.48
CA VAL A 79 -4.33 2.96 4.99
C VAL A 79 -4.54 3.25 3.52
#